data_AF-A0A0G2EA52-F1
#
_entry.id   AF-A0A0G2EA52-F1
#
_cell.length_a   1.000
_cell.length_b   1.000
_cell.length_c   1.000
_cell.angle_alpha   90.00
_cell.angle_beta   90.00
_cell.angle_gamma   90.00
#
_symmetry.space_group_name_H-M   'P 1'
#
loop_
_entity.id
_entity.type
_entity.pdbx_description
1 polymer ?
#
loop_
_entity_poly.entity_id
_entity_poly.type
_entity_poly.pdbx_seq_one_letter_code
_entity_poly.pdbx_strand_id
1 'polypeptide(L)'
;MNESGPSLHTALLTFLRQSPSASGPNNPKTGLILLHDEMELPPSTLSPPRSSTTSNKGHNGLRSIWPLLQQSRLINDIEIMKLGIGIGRPDSKASDVVSKYVLRKLTWEEKMGIEALTEKALDAIEGFERKIAGGGAGAGGGGGGGARNRGKTGI
;
A
#
# COMPACT_ATOMS: atom_id res chain seq x y z
N MET A 1 17.32 0.31 -5.51
CA MET A 1 16.23 0.67 -6.44
C MET A 1 15.74 2.07 -6.07
N ASN A 2 16.42 3.12 -6.55
CA ASN A 2 16.23 4.49 -6.02
C ASN A 2 15.43 5.40 -6.97
N GLU A 3 15.09 4.91 -8.15
CA GLU A 3 14.50 5.71 -9.23
C GLU A 3 13.21 5.06 -9.78
N SER A 4 12.49 4.30 -8.95
CA SER A 4 11.22 3.69 -9.35
C SER A 4 10.13 4.73 -9.61
N GLY A 5 10.22 5.88 -8.93
CA GLY A 5 9.23 6.95 -8.96
C GLY A 5 8.95 7.52 -10.36
N PRO A 6 9.94 8.09 -11.07
CA PRO A 6 9.70 8.78 -12.35
C PRO A 6 9.04 7.90 -13.42
N SER A 7 9.48 6.65 -13.57
CA SER A 7 8.91 5.71 -14.54
C SER A 7 7.47 5.32 -14.17
N LEU A 8 7.22 5.00 -12.89
CA LEU A 8 5.87 4.69 -12.41
C LEU A 8 4.93 5.87 -12.58
N HIS A 9 5.40 7.08 -12.25
CA HIS A 9 4.63 8.31 -12.37
C HIS A 9 4.23 8.60 -13.82
N THR A 10 5.18 8.48 -14.76
CA THR A 10 4.93 8.67 -16.20
C THR A 10 3.93 7.63 -16.73
N ALA A 11 4.09 6.37 -16.35
CA ALA A 11 3.19 5.29 -16.75
C ALA A 11 1.77 5.52 -16.20
N LEU A 12 1.64 5.87 -14.92
CA LEU A 12 0.36 6.13 -14.26
C LEU A 12 -0.37 7.32 -14.88
N LEU A 13 0.32 8.44 -15.13
CA LEU A 13 -0.29 9.58 -15.81
C LEU A 13 -0.75 9.23 -17.23
N THR A 14 0.01 8.39 -17.93
CA THR A 14 -0.36 7.94 -19.27
C THR A 14 -1.61 7.05 -19.22
N PHE A 15 -1.66 6.11 -18.29
CA PHE A 15 -2.83 5.26 -18.04
C PHE A 15 -4.09 6.08 -17.71
N LEU A 16 -3.97 7.07 -16.82
CA LEU A 16 -5.08 7.94 -16.42
C LEU A 16 -5.58 8.79 -17.59
N ARG A 17 -4.69 9.31 -18.45
CA ARG A 17 -5.09 10.06 -19.66
C ARG A 17 -5.81 9.20 -20.69
N GLN A 18 -5.40 7.93 -20.83
CA GLN A 18 -6.01 6.99 -21.77
C GLN A 18 -7.33 6.40 -21.26
N SER A 19 -7.65 6.60 -19.98
CA SER A 19 -8.83 6.05 -19.33
C SER A 19 -9.79 7.19 -18.94
N PRO A 20 -10.59 7.75 -19.87
CA PRO A 20 -11.41 8.95 -19.61
C PRO A 20 -12.51 8.78 -18.55
N SER A 21 -12.77 7.56 -18.08
CA SER A 21 -13.67 7.28 -16.93
C SER A 21 -12.94 7.06 -15.59
N ALA A 22 -11.61 7.23 -15.54
CA ALA A 22 -10.74 6.73 -14.46
C ALA A 22 -10.83 7.46 -13.12
N SER A 23 -11.15 8.76 -13.10
CA SER A 23 -11.02 9.56 -11.88
C SER A 23 -11.95 10.77 -11.91
N GLY A 24 -12.90 10.81 -10.99
CA GLY A 24 -13.50 12.05 -10.50
C GLY A 24 -13.22 12.17 -9.01
N PRO A 25 -13.19 13.40 -8.43
CA PRO A 25 -12.77 13.65 -7.04
C PRO A 25 -13.61 12.94 -5.96
N ASN A 26 -14.74 12.33 -6.33
CA ASN A 26 -15.66 11.64 -5.40
C ASN A 26 -15.92 10.15 -5.74
N ASN A 27 -15.23 9.57 -6.73
CA ASN A 27 -15.34 8.15 -7.06
C ASN A 27 -14.09 7.66 -7.79
N PRO A 28 -13.01 7.29 -7.05
CA PRO A 28 -11.80 6.77 -7.67
C PRO A 28 -12.12 5.41 -8.28
N LYS A 29 -12.26 5.34 -9.61
CA LYS A 29 -12.38 4.07 -10.34
C LYS A 29 -11.04 3.44 -10.65
N THR A 30 -9.94 4.10 -10.24
CA THR A 30 -8.58 3.67 -10.51
C THR A 30 -7.87 3.30 -9.21
N GLY A 31 -7.23 2.14 -9.24
CA GLY A 31 -6.38 1.63 -8.17
C GLY A 31 -4.93 1.54 -8.59
N LEU A 32 -4.02 1.75 -7.64
CA LEU A 32 -2.61 1.44 -7.76
C LEU A 32 -2.22 0.44 -6.66
N ILE A 33 -1.68 -0.71 -7.07
CA ILE A 33 -1.13 -1.71 -6.14
C ILE A 33 0.39 -1.65 -6.21
N LEU A 34 1.03 -1.47 -5.05
CA LEU A 34 2.48 -1.45 -4.90
C LEU A 34 2.92 -2.70 -4.15
N LEU A 35 3.53 -3.65 -4.87
CA LEU A 35 4.21 -4.78 -4.26
C LEU A 35 5.65 -4.38 -3.94
N HIS A 36 6.10 -4.69 -2.73
CA HIS A 36 7.47 -4.43 -2.30
C HIS A 36 7.99 -5.55 -1.40
N ASP A 37 9.30 -5.72 -1.35
CA ASP A 37 9.96 -6.50 -0.30
C ASP A 37 9.70 -5.83 1.06
N GLU A 38 9.61 -6.59 2.15
CA GLU A 38 9.38 -6.06 3.50
C GLU A 38 10.33 -6.77 4.48
N MET A 39 11.23 -6.01 5.07
CA MET A 39 12.29 -6.58 5.92
C MET A 39 11.82 -6.86 7.34
N GLU A 40 10.83 -6.12 7.83
CA GLU A 40 10.34 -6.27 9.20
C GLU A 40 9.35 -7.44 9.34
N LEU A 41 8.97 -8.06 8.22
CA LEU A 41 8.15 -9.26 8.21
C LEU A 41 9.02 -10.52 8.05
N PRO A 42 8.64 -11.65 8.68
CA PRO A 42 9.34 -12.91 8.50
C PRO A 42 9.39 -13.34 7.02
N PRO A 43 10.43 -14.10 6.60
CA PRO A 43 10.52 -14.63 5.26
C PRO A 43 9.25 -15.39 4.85
N SER A 44 8.85 -15.27 3.58
CA SER A 44 7.68 -15.98 3.04
C SER A 44 6.37 -15.63 3.73
N THR A 45 6.21 -14.36 4.13
CA THR A 45 4.94 -13.85 4.66
C THR A 45 4.40 -12.71 3.81
N LEU A 46 3.08 -12.53 3.82
CA LEU A 46 2.43 -11.42 3.13
C LEU A 46 1.89 -10.44 4.17
N SER A 47 2.20 -9.16 4.01
CA SER A 47 1.63 -8.12 4.84
C SER A 47 0.11 -8.04 4.65
N PRO A 48 -0.65 -7.62 5.67
CA PRO A 48 -2.01 -7.15 5.43
C PRO A 48 -2.00 -6.04 4.38
N PRO A 49 -3.04 -5.90 3.54
CA PRO A 49 -3.14 -4.79 2.61
C PRO A 49 -3.18 -3.46 3.36
N ARG A 50 -2.33 -2.50 2.98
CA ARG A 50 -2.22 -1.20 3.66
C ARG A 50 -2.56 -0.06 2.72
N SER A 51 -3.27 0.95 3.22
CA SER A 51 -3.60 2.14 2.44
C SER A 51 -2.43 3.13 2.36
N SER A 52 -2.63 4.17 1.55
CA SER A 52 -1.67 5.23 1.27
C SER A 52 -1.07 5.90 2.52
N THR A 53 -1.80 6.00 3.63
CA THR A 53 -1.33 6.72 4.83
C THR A 53 -0.24 6.00 5.63
N THR A 54 0.11 4.76 5.25
CA THR A 54 1.11 3.98 5.99
C THR A 54 2.53 4.45 5.68
N SER A 55 3.40 4.50 6.69
CA SER A 55 4.82 4.88 6.58
C SER A 55 5.58 4.11 5.48
N ASN A 56 6.51 4.80 4.79
CA ASN A 56 7.39 4.24 3.76
C ASN A 56 8.78 3.86 4.31
N LYS A 57 8.85 3.52 5.60
CA LYS A 57 10.11 3.31 6.32
C LYS A 57 10.97 2.24 5.61
N GLY A 58 12.18 2.62 5.20
CA GLY A 58 13.22 1.69 4.76
C GLY A 58 13.26 1.35 3.26
N HIS A 59 12.16 1.53 2.51
CA HIS A 59 12.13 1.13 1.10
C HIS A 59 12.49 2.27 0.15
N ASN A 60 13.67 2.18 -0.46
CA ASN A 60 14.14 3.19 -1.42
C ASN A 60 13.19 3.37 -2.62
N GLY A 61 12.55 2.29 -3.08
CA GLY A 61 11.56 2.35 -4.16
C GLY A 61 10.33 3.18 -3.77
N LEU A 62 9.69 2.85 -2.64
CA LEU A 62 8.54 3.61 -2.11
C LEU A 62 8.92 5.06 -1.78
N ARG A 63 10.13 5.31 -1.27
CA ARG A 63 10.66 6.65 -1.01
C ARG A 63 10.75 7.49 -2.29
N SER A 64 11.06 6.88 -3.44
CA SER A 64 11.11 7.58 -4.72
C SER A 64 9.71 7.84 -5.32
N ILE A 65 8.75 6.94 -5.07
CA ILE A 65 7.38 7.03 -5.60
C ILE A 65 6.56 8.10 -4.86
N TRP A 66 6.63 8.12 -3.53
CA TRP A 66 5.71 8.90 -2.69
C TRP A 66 5.69 10.40 -2.98
N PRO A 67 6.84 11.09 -3.09
CA PRO A 67 6.86 12.54 -3.35
C PRO A 67 6.19 12.90 -4.67
N LEU A 68 6.34 12.07 -5.71
CA LEU A 68 5.76 12.32 -7.03
C LEU A 68 4.24 12.15 -7.03
N LEU A 69 3.73 11.11 -6.36
CA LEU A 69 2.29 10.92 -6.19
C LEU A 69 1.67 12.07 -5.39
N GLN A 70 2.36 12.56 -4.36
CA GLN A 70 1.90 13.69 -3.56
C GLN A 70 1.92 15.01 -4.36
N GLN A 71 3.02 15.31 -5.05
CA GLN A 71 3.14 16.51 -5.89
C GLN A 71 2.07 16.57 -6.98
N SER A 72 1.68 15.41 -7.51
CA SER A 72 0.69 15.28 -8.58
C SER A 72 -0.73 15.11 -8.06
N ARG A 73 -0.94 15.20 -6.73
CA ARG A 73 -2.22 14.99 -6.03
C ARG A 73 -2.88 13.62 -6.21
N LEU A 74 -2.23 12.70 -6.92
CA LEU A 74 -2.72 11.34 -7.18
C LEU A 74 -3.03 10.56 -5.90
N ILE A 75 -2.34 10.84 -4.79
CA ILE A 75 -2.64 10.21 -3.49
C ILE A 75 -4.09 10.41 -3.01
N ASN A 76 -4.80 11.43 -3.53
CA ASN A 76 -6.19 11.72 -3.21
C ASN A 76 -7.15 11.33 -4.35
N ASP A 77 -6.63 11.18 -5.57
CA ASP A 77 -7.45 10.97 -6.78
C ASP A 77 -7.58 9.49 -7.16
N ILE A 78 -6.73 8.62 -6.59
CA ILE A 78 -6.75 7.17 -6.81
C ILE A 78 -6.65 6.42 -5.49
N GLU A 79 -7.20 5.21 -5.48
CA GLU A 79 -6.99 4.29 -4.36
C GLU A 79 -5.60 3.67 -4.47
N ILE A 80 -4.86 3.59 -3.37
CA ILE A 80 -3.52 2.98 -3.34
C ILE A 80 -3.49 1.88 -2.29
N MET A 81 -3.10 0.68 -2.70
CA MET A 81 -2.81 -0.45 -1.84
C MET A 81 -1.32 -0.76 -1.86
N LYS A 82 -0.73 -0.98 -0.69
CA LYS A 82 0.62 -1.53 -0.52
C LYS A 82 0.53 -2.96 -0.02
N LEU A 83 1.33 -3.84 -0.62
CA LEU A 83 1.44 -5.25 -0.26
C LEU A 83 2.93 -5.60 -0.09
N GLY A 84 3.33 -5.85 1.15
CA GLY A 84 4.70 -6.21 1.50
C GLY A 84 4.90 -7.72 1.48
N ILE A 85 5.96 -8.18 0.81
CA ILE A 85 6.42 -9.56 0.83
C ILE A 85 7.55 -9.65 1.84
N GLY A 86 7.30 -10.33 2.94
CA GLY A 86 8.26 -10.56 4.01
C GLY A 86 9.47 -11.32 3.48
N ILE A 87 10.62 -10.64 3.50
CA ILE A 87 11.91 -11.25 3.18
C ILE A 87 12.72 -11.51 4.43
N GLY A 88 12.35 -10.92 5.58
CA GLY A 88 13.15 -10.94 6.80
C GLY A 88 14.26 -9.89 6.79
N ARG A 89 15.00 -9.83 7.90
CA ARG A 89 16.08 -8.87 8.11
C ARG A 89 17.33 -9.61 8.58
N PRO A 90 18.51 -9.30 8.03
CA PRO A 90 19.76 -9.87 8.56
C PRO A 90 20.01 -9.36 9.99
N ASP A 91 20.74 -10.15 10.77
CA ASP A 91 21.04 -9.82 12.19
C ASP A 91 21.75 -8.46 12.34
N SER A 92 22.62 -8.12 11.38
CA SER A 92 23.28 -6.83 11.35
C SER A 92 22.43 -5.76 10.68
N LYS A 93 22.32 -4.60 11.34
CA LYS A 93 21.68 -3.39 10.79
C LYS A 93 22.63 -2.54 9.94
N ALA A 94 23.88 -2.98 9.75
CA ALA A 94 24.85 -2.25 8.92
C ALA A 94 24.34 -2.14 7.47
N SER A 95 24.45 -0.94 6.90
CA SER A 95 23.88 -0.60 5.60
C SER A 95 24.40 -1.50 4.47
N ASP A 96 25.68 -1.87 4.50
CA ASP A 96 26.30 -2.74 3.50
C ASP A 96 25.80 -4.18 3.61
N VAL A 97 25.57 -4.69 4.83
CA VAL A 97 25.01 -6.02 5.06
C VAL A 97 23.55 -6.08 4.61
N VAL A 98 22.75 -5.08 4.98
CA VAL A 98 21.35 -4.97 4.52
C VAL A 98 21.28 -4.87 3.00
N SER A 99 22.12 -4.05 2.38
CA SER A 99 22.16 -3.88 0.93
C SER A 99 22.54 -5.19 0.22
N LYS A 100 23.55 -5.91 0.72
CA LYS A 100 23.92 -7.24 0.19
C LYS A 100 22.78 -8.24 0.37
N TYR A 101 22.07 -8.19 1.49
CA TYR A 101 20.95 -9.07 1.78
C TYR A 101 19.79 -8.87 0.83
N VAL A 102 19.35 -7.62 0.57
CA VAL A 102 18.23 -7.36 -0.35
C VAL A 102 18.59 -7.57 -1.83
N LEU A 103 19.89 -7.62 -2.15
CA LEU A 103 20.39 -7.83 -3.52
C LEU A 103 20.82 -9.28 -3.80
N ARG A 104 20.83 -10.16 -2.80
CA ARG A 104 21.21 -11.56 -2.99
C ARG A 104 20.11 -12.33 -3.75
N LYS A 105 20.48 -13.52 -4.25
CA LYS A 105 19.50 -14.48 -4.76
C LYS A 105 18.73 -15.13 -3.60
N LEU A 106 17.43 -15.31 -3.80
CA LEU A 106 16.59 -16.10 -2.90
C LEU A 106 17.08 -17.54 -2.83
N THR A 107 16.97 -18.16 -1.66
CA THR A 107 17.15 -19.62 -1.54
C THR A 107 15.96 -20.34 -2.15
N TRP A 108 16.08 -21.66 -2.31
CA TRP A 108 14.98 -22.48 -2.81
C TRP A 108 13.75 -22.42 -1.90
N GLU A 109 13.96 -22.50 -0.59
CA GLU A 109 12.91 -22.46 0.43
C GLU A 109 12.18 -21.11 0.45
N GLU A 110 12.93 -20.01 0.35
CA GLU A 110 12.35 -18.67 0.28
C GLU A 110 11.53 -18.48 -0.99
N LYS A 111 12.03 -18.99 -2.13
CA LYS A 111 11.30 -18.95 -3.39
C LYS A 111 9.99 -19.73 -3.30
N MET A 112 10.04 -20.98 -2.82
CA MET A 112 8.84 -21.81 -2.63
C MET A 112 7.84 -21.17 -1.66
N GLY A 113 8.33 -20.60 -0.57
CA GLY A 113 7.48 -19.93 0.40
C GLY A 113 6.83 -18.67 -0.16
N ILE A 114 7.54 -17.87 -0.97
CA ILE A 114 6.96 -16.71 -1.66
C ILE A 114 5.94 -17.14 -2.73
N GLU A 115 6.23 -18.19 -3.49
CA GLU A 115 5.28 -18.74 -4.48
C GLU A 115 4.00 -19.24 -3.82
N ALA A 116 4.09 -19.83 -2.63
CA ALA A 116 2.92 -20.24 -1.86
C ALA A 116 2.03 -19.05 -1.41
N LEU A 117 2.52 -17.81 -1.47
CA LEU A 117 1.72 -16.61 -1.16
C LEU A 117 0.84 -16.14 -2.32
N THR A 118 0.96 -16.73 -3.52
CA THR A 118 0.27 -16.25 -4.72
C THR A 118 -1.25 -16.20 -4.52
N GLU A 119 -1.87 -17.24 -3.97
CA GLU A 119 -3.33 -17.26 -3.72
C GLU A 119 -3.75 -16.12 -2.78
N LYS A 120 -3.04 -15.96 -1.67
CA LYS A 120 -3.32 -14.89 -0.70
C LYS A 120 -3.12 -13.48 -1.30
N ALA A 121 -2.16 -13.32 -2.20
CA ALA A 121 -1.94 -12.07 -2.91
C ALA A 121 -3.07 -11.79 -3.91
N LEU A 122 -3.55 -12.82 -4.62
CA LEU A 122 -4.71 -12.70 -5.51
C LEU A 122 -5.97 -12.31 -4.73
N ASP A 123 -6.25 -12.94 -3.60
CA ASP A 123 -7.38 -12.59 -2.74
C ASP A 123 -7.35 -11.11 -2.32
N ALA A 124 -6.16 -10.59 -2.00
CA ALA A 124 -5.97 -9.19 -1.64
C ALA A 124 -6.23 -8.25 -2.82
N ILE A 125 -5.77 -8.62 -4.03
CA ILE A 125 -5.99 -7.86 -5.27
C ILE A 125 -7.47 -7.84 -5.62
N GLU A 126 -8.15 -8.99 -5.62
CA GLU A 126 -9.59 -9.04 -5.91
C GLU A 126 -10.41 -8.27 -4.86
N GLY A 127 -10.01 -8.33 -3.59
CA GLY A 127 -10.60 -7.54 -2.52
C GLY A 127 -10.45 -6.03 -2.77
N PHE A 128 -9.31 -5.60 -3.31
CA PHE A 128 -9.08 -4.22 -3.70
C PHE A 128 -9.95 -3.80 -4.87
N GLU A 129 -10.05 -4.63 -5.90
CA GLU A 129 -10.89 -4.37 -7.07
C GLU A 129 -12.36 -4.22 -6.67
N ARG A 130 -12.88 -5.11 -5.81
CA ARG A 130 -14.24 -4.99 -5.26
C ARG A 130 -14.43 -3.69 -4.48
N LYS A 131 -13.44 -3.28 -3.69
CA LYS A 131 -13.49 -2.00 -2.94
C LYS A 131 -13.59 -0.81 -3.89
N ILE A 132 -12.80 -0.79 -4.96
CA ILE A 132 -12.79 0.27 -5.97
C ILE A 132 -14.10 0.29 -6.76
N ALA A 133 -14.59 -0.88 -7.20
CA ALA A 133 -15.84 -1.00 -7.94
C ALA A 133 -17.07 -0.64 -7.10
N GLY A 134 -17.06 -0.93 -5.80
CA GLY A 134 -18.13 -0.65 -4.85
C GLY A 134 -18.13 0.77 -4.26
N GLY A 135 -17.10 1.58 -4.51
CA GLY A 135 -16.89 2.90 -3.90
C GLY A 135 -17.89 4.01 -4.28
N GLY A 136 -18.96 3.70 -5.01
CA GLY A 136 -20.06 4.63 -5.34
C GLY A 136 -21.14 4.78 -4.26
N ALA A 137 -21.07 4.06 -3.14
CA ALA A 137 -22.00 4.24 -2.01
C ALA A 137 -21.32 5.05 -0.90
N GLY A 138 -21.78 6.29 -0.72
CA GLY A 138 -21.15 7.30 0.10
C GLY A 138 -20.94 6.95 1.57
N ALA A 139 -19.76 7.26 2.08
CA ALA A 139 -19.56 7.57 3.49
C ALA A 139 -19.89 9.06 3.70
N GLY A 140 -21.19 9.37 3.78
CA GLY A 140 -21.71 10.70 4.09
C GLY A 140 -22.92 10.61 5.00
N GLY A 141 -22.72 10.98 6.27
CA GLY A 141 -23.79 11.54 7.11
C GLY A 141 -24.30 10.71 8.30
N GLY A 142 -24.08 11.24 9.51
CA GLY A 142 -24.75 10.87 10.76
C GLY A 142 -23.75 10.75 11.91
N GLY A 143 -23.39 11.79 12.68
CA GLY A 143 -24.20 12.92 13.12
C GLY A 143 -24.77 12.64 14.53
N GLY A 144 -24.15 13.23 15.56
CA GLY A 144 -24.81 13.58 16.82
C GLY A 144 -24.88 12.50 17.91
N GLY A 145 -24.16 12.71 19.00
CA GLY A 145 -24.30 11.89 20.21
C GLY A 145 -23.50 12.36 21.41
N GLY A 146 -23.35 13.68 21.60
CA GLY A 146 -22.79 14.23 22.83
C GLY A 146 -23.75 14.03 24.01
N ALA A 147 -23.58 12.97 24.77
CA ALA A 147 -24.26 12.79 26.05
C ALA A 147 -23.35 13.24 27.20
N ARG A 148 -23.41 14.54 27.49
CA ARG A 148 -23.07 15.09 28.81
C ARG A 148 -24.13 14.60 29.79
N ASN A 149 -23.81 13.71 30.73
CA ASN A 149 -24.68 13.46 31.87
C ASN A 149 -24.18 14.22 33.10
N ARG A 150 -24.96 15.25 33.46
CA ARG A 150 -24.89 15.98 34.72
C ARG A 150 -25.37 15.08 35.85
N GLY A 151 -24.90 15.38 37.06
CA GLY A 151 -25.08 14.57 38.25
C GLY A 151 -26.53 14.28 38.65
N LYS A 152 -26.64 13.30 39.55
CA LYS A 152 -27.75 13.16 40.49
C LYS A 152 -27.19 13.00 41.90
N THR A 153 -27.72 13.86 42.74
CA THR A 153 -27.80 13.86 44.20
C THR A 153 -28.56 12.65 44.76
N GLY A 154 -28.32 12.34 46.04
CA GLY A 154 -29.07 11.42 46.91
C GLY A 154 -28.48 10.01 46.91
N ILE A 155 -28.03 9.44 48.03
CA ILE A 155 -28.52 9.50 49.43
C ILE A 155 -27.32 9.54 50.37
#